data_AF-A0A7U4DWC3-F1
#
_entry.id   AF-A0A7U4DWC3-F1
#
_cell.length_a   1.000
_cell.length_b   1.000
_cell.length_c   1.000
_cell.angle_alpha   90.00
_cell.angle_beta   90.00
_cell.angle_gamma   90.00
#
_symmetry.space_group_name_H-M   'P 1'
#
loop_
_entity.id
_entity.type
_entity.pdbx_description
1 polymer ?
#
loop_
_entity_poly.entity_id
_entity_poly.type
_entity_poly.pdbx_seq_one_letter_code
_entity_poly.pdbx_strand_id
1 'polypeptide(L)'
;MLFEKNKDEIFYSTLCNKLTMELGDKCVSAVLAEDLDITIFDNHPPYISIGDTDILIAFAFGNRENVSGSKNELAQPGPMNKDLADCCAKAYRMKPMRMYVQWEIARYLALKEMYPDIPADDIVSIEPEWDDQGNLTYLSTDGVLQAIINKHFGGNSASVGTAAVIGHGDHVKRCVMTCQMRNVKGYALREVTLPVWYDKQSSQAWTRRRDLYVLNDMANRLMMVAQKNILNSQ
;
A
#
# COMPACT_ATOMS: atom_id res chain seq x y z
N MET A 1 43.45 -15.15 4.56
CA MET A 1 42.00 -15.39 4.34
C MET A 1 41.31 -14.04 4.39
N LEU A 2 40.99 -13.47 3.23
CA LEU A 2 40.10 -12.31 3.14
C LEU A 2 38.68 -12.86 3.24
N PHE A 3 37.95 -12.48 4.28
CA PHE A 3 36.52 -12.75 4.35
C PHE A 3 35.84 -12.02 3.20
N GLU A 4 35.24 -12.75 2.26
CA GLU A 4 34.33 -12.17 1.28
C GLU A 4 33.14 -11.61 2.05
N LYS A 5 33.08 -10.27 2.15
CA LYS A 5 31.89 -9.60 2.66
C LYS A 5 30.73 -9.88 1.71
N ASN A 6 29.55 -10.15 2.26
CA ASN A 6 28.33 -10.28 1.46
C ASN A 6 28.08 -8.98 0.67
N LYS A 7 27.46 -9.06 -0.52
CA LYS A 7 27.12 -7.90 -1.36
C LYS A 7 26.34 -6.83 -0.57
N ASP A 8 25.49 -7.27 0.35
CA ASP A 8 24.69 -6.39 1.21
C ASP A 8 25.59 -5.62 2.20
N GLU A 9 26.61 -6.26 2.77
CA GLU A 9 27.60 -5.60 3.63
C GLU A 9 28.46 -4.59 2.86
N ILE A 10 28.77 -4.90 1.59
CA ILE A 10 29.52 -3.99 0.71
C ILE A 10 28.66 -2.76 0.37
N PHE A 11 27.39 -2.95 0.03
CA PHE A 11 26.47 -1.86 -0.27
C PHE A 11 26.25 -0.96 0.95
N TYR A 12 25.91 -1.55 2.11
CA TYR A 12 25.72 -0.83 3.36
C TYR A 12 26.96 -0.01 3.75
N SER A 13 28.16 -0.62 3.66
CA SER A 13 29.41 0.09 3.95
C SER A 13 29.64 1.25 2.97
N THR A 14 29.29 1.10 1.70
CA THR A 14 29.43 2.15 0.68
C THR A 14 28.48 3.31 0.97
N LEU A 15 27.23 3.01 1.31
CA LEU A 15 26.23 4.01 1.67
C LEU A 15 26.63 4.79 2.93
N CYS A 16 27.04 4.09 3.99
CA CYS A 16 27.55 4.71 5.23
C CYS A 16 28.74 5.63 4.96
N ASN A 17 29.71 5.18 4.16
CA ASN A 17 30.90 5.98 3.84
C ASN A 17 30.53 7.24 3.06
N LYS A 18 29.64 7.13 2.06
CA LYS A 18 29.17 8.28 1.30
C LYS A 18 28.44 9.28 2.19
N LEU A 19 27.53 8.82 3.05
CA LEU A 19 26.84 9.69 4.01
C LEU A 19 27.83 10.35 4.98
N THR A 20 28.82 9.61 5.48
CA THR A 20 29.83 10.16 6.41
C THR A 20 30.65 11.26 5.73
N MET A 21 30.99 11.10 4.45
CA MET A 21 31.68 12.14 3.68
C MET A 21 30.85 13.42 3.51
N GLU A 22 29.53 13.30 3.31
CA GLU A 22 28.65 14.45 3.09
C GLU A 22 28.21 15.12 4.40
N LEU A 23 28.02 14.35 5.47
CA LEU A 23 27.45 14.83 6.73
C LEU A 23 28.49 15.11 7.81
N GLY A 24 29.70 14.55 7.69
CA GLY A 24 30.75 14.66 8.71
C GLY A 24 30.45 13.94 10.02
N ASP A 25 29.37 13.16 10.10
CA ASP A 25 28.93 12.45 11.31
C ASP A 25 28.68 10.97 11.00
N LYS A 26 29.55 10.11 11.54
CA LYS A 26 29.50 8.66 11.33
C LYS A 26 28.32 8.01 12.05
N CYS A 27 27.90 8.53 13.20
CA CYS A 27 26.78 7.97 13.96
C CYS A 27 25.47 8.24 13.24
N VAL A 28 25.26 9.49 12.82
CA VAL A 28 24.09 9.87 12.00
C VAL A 28 24.08 9.10 10.68
N SER A 29 25.24 8.94 10.05
CA SER A 29 25.35 8.21 8.77
C SER A 29 24.97 6.73 8.88
N ALA A 30 25.30 6.07 10.00
CA ALA A 30 24.92 4.68 10.22
C ALA A 30 23.39 4.53 10.33
N VAL A 31 22.75 5.41 11.11
CA VAL A 31 21.28 5.41 11.27
C VAL A 31 20.59 5.69 9.93
N LEU A 32 21.02 6.71 9.20
CA LEU A 32 20.44 7.05 7.90
C LEU A 32 20.69 5.98 6.83
N ALA A 33 21.84 5.30 6.86
CA ALA A 33 22.12 4.21 5.92
C ALA A 33 21.15 3.05 6.12
N GLU A 34 20.86 2.67 7.36
CA GLU A 34 19.88 1.62 7.67
C GLU A 34 18.47 2.03 7.21
N ASP A 35 18.04 3.25 7.54
CA ASP A 35 16.73 3.77 7.10
C ASP A 35 16.64 3.80 5.57
N LEU A 36 17.68 4.24 4.86
CA LEU A 36 17.70 4.29 3.40
C LEU A 36 17.72 2.90 2.76
N ASP A 37 18.53 1.97 3.27
CA ASP A 37 18.60 0.60 2.75
C ASP A 37 17.25 -0.09 2.87
N ILE A 38 16.69 -0.09 4.08
CA ILE A 38 15.40 -0.69 4.36
C ILE A 38 14.30 0.01 3.60
N THR A 39 14.30 1.34 3.46
CA THR A 39 13.14 2.08 2.93
C THR A 39 13.14 2.18 1.41
N ILE A 40 14.31 2.45 0.82
CA ILE A 40 14.49 2.77 -0.60
C ILE A 40 15.01 1.59 -1.40
N PHE A 41 16.05 0.91 -0.91
CA PHE A 41 16.78 -0.08 -1.70
C PHE A 41 16.19 -1.49 -1.60
N ASP A 42 15.57 -1.83 -0.47
CA ASP A 42 14.67 -2.98 -0.39
C ASP A 42 13.26 -2.59 -0.85
N ASN A 43 12.68 -3.28 -1.83
CA ASN A 43 11.29 -3.04 -2.23
C ASN A 43 10.32 -4.12 -1.73
N HIS A 44 10.79 -5.06 -0.93
CA HIS A 44 10.00 -6.17 -0.44
C HIS A 44 9.28 -5.80 0.87
N PRO A 45 7.94 -5.87 0.93
CA PRO A 45 7.26 -5.86 2.22
C PRO A 45 7.56 -7.13 3.01
N PRO A 46 7.33 -7.15 4.33
CA PRO A 46 7.21 -8.40 5.05
C PRO A 46 6.03 -9.21 4.50
N TYR A 47 6.27 -10.51 4.30
CA TYR A 47 5.29 -11.44 3.73
C TYR A 47 4.78 -12.45 4.75
N ILE A 48 3.48 -12.76 4.65
CA ILE A 48 2.79 -13.77 5.46
C ILE A 48 2.10 -14.81 4.55
N SER A 49 1.78 -15.98 5.11
CA SER A 49 0.88 -16.93 4.47
C SER A 49 -0.58 -16.52 4.71
N ILE A 50 -1.45 -16.76 3.72
CA ILE A 50 -2.90 -16.55 3.86
C ILE A 50 -3.52 -17.32 5.04
N GLY A 51 -2.91 -18.43 5.46
CA GLY A 51 -3.36 -19.21 6.62
C GLY A 51 -3.39 -18.40 7.92
N ASP A 52 -2.47 -17.43 8.06
CA ASP A 52 -2.22 -16.67 9.29
C ASP A 52 -2.86 -15.28 9.28
N THR A 53 -3.78 -15.00 8.34
CA THR A 53 -4.45 -13.68 8.22
C THR A 53 -5.92 -13.75 8.65
N ASP A 54 -6.42 -12.70 9.30
CA ASP A 54 -7.79 -12.61 9.79
C ASP A 54 -8.72 -11.88 8.81
N ILE A 55 -8.19 -10.87 8.11
CA ILE A 55 -8.93 -10.04 7.16
C ILE A 55 -8.07 -9.73 5.92
N LEU A 56 -8.71 -9.21 4.87
CA LEU A 56 -8.04 -8.67 3.69
C LEU A 56 -8.24 -7.16 3.62
N ILE A 57 -7.18 -6.42 3.33
CA ILE A 57 -7.23 -4.98 3.01
C ILE A 57 -6.63 -4.78 1.62
N ALA A 58 -7.38 -4.16 0.70
CA ALA A 58 -6.90 -3.86 -0.64
C ALA A 58 -6.94 -2.37 -0.96
N PHE A 59 -5.82 -1.85 -1.46
CA PHE A 59 -5.66 -0.46 -1.87
C PHE A 59 -5.65 -0.35 -3.39
N ALA A 60 -6.48 0.56 -3.92
CA ALA A 60 -6.56 0.81 -5.34
C ALA A 60 -5.29 1.49 -5.88
N PHE A 61 -5.06 1.37 -7.18
CA PHE A 61 -3.93 1.98 -7.87
C PHE A 61 -4.36 2.68 -9.16
N GLY A 62 -4.40 4.02 -9.10
CA GLY A 62 -4.93 4.82 -10.19
C GLY A 62 -6.45 4.68 -10.36
N ASN A 63 -7.04 5.60 -11.11
CA ASN A 63 -8.40 5.49 -11.61
C ASN A 63 -8.47 6.17 -12.99
N ARG A 64 -9.64 6.17 -13.65
CA ARG A 64 -9.88 6.84 -14.92
C ARG A 64 -10.81 8.03 -14.73
N GLU A 65 -10.69 9.03 -15.59
CA GLU A 65 -11.59 10.18 -15.53
C GLU A 65 -13.05 9.73 -15.66
N ASN A 66 -13.95 10.42 -14.95
CA ASN A 66 -15.38 10.22 -15.13
C ASN A 66 -15.84 10.85 -16.45
N VAL A 67 -17.03 10.45 -16.90
CA VAL A 67 -17.57 10.85 -18.20
C VAL A 67 -17.74 12.38 -18.28
N SER A 68 -18.07 13.02 -17.17
CA SER A 68 -18.31 14.46 -17.10
C SER A 68 -17.04 15.31 -16.99
N GLY A 69 -15.90 14.71 -16.63
CA GLY A 69 -14.67 15.42 -16.24
C GLY A 69 -14.77 16.17 -14.91
N SER A 70 -15.85 15.98 -14.13
CA SER A 70 -16.08 16.71 -12.89
C SER A 70 -15.22 16.18 -11.75
N LYS A 71 -14.51 17.07 -11.05
CA LYS A 71 -13.75 16.70 -9.83
C LYS A 71 -14.62 16.25 -8.66
N ASN A 72 -15.92 16.57 -8.67
CA ASN A 72 -16.87 16.25 -7.60
C ASN A 72 -17.70 15.00 -7.89
N GLU A 73 -17.42 14.31 -8.99
CA GLU A 73 -18.02 13.03 -9.35
C GLU A 73 -16.99 11.91 -9.22
N LEU A 74 -17.44 10.70 -8.86
CA LEU A 74 -16.57 9.53 -8.80
C LEU A 74 -15.91 9.29 -10.15
N ALA A 75 -14.60 9.11 -10.13
CA ALA A 75 -13.83 8.55 -11.23
C ALA A 75 -14.41 7.19 -11.69
N GLN A 76 -13.94 6.69 -12.82
CA GLN A 76 -14.19 5.29 -13.20
C GLN A 76 -13.11 4.38 -12.61
N PRO A 77 -13.46 3.16 -12.17
CA PRO A 77 -12.44 2.20 -11.79
C PRO A 77 -11.56 1.89 -13.01
N GLY A 78 -10.25 2.11 -12.88
CA GLY A 78 -9.29 1.76 -13.93
C GLY A 78 -9.04 0.24 -14.02
N PRO A 79 -8.59 -0.29 -15.17
CA PRO A 79 -8.33 -1.72 -15.39
C PRO A 79 -7.31 -2.33 -14.43
N MET A 80 -6.36 -1.57 -13.89
CA MET A 80 -5.47 -2.06 -12.83
C MET A 80 -6.26 -2.56 -11.60
N ASN A 81 -7.34 -1.86 -11.24
CA ASN A 81 -8.14 -2.25 -10.08
C ASN A 81 -8.96 -3.51 -10.32
N LYS A 82 -9.20 -3.89 -11.58
CA LYS A 82 -9.75 -5.21 -11.94
C LYS A 82 -8.76 -6.32 -11.62
N ASP A 83 -7.49 -6.14 -11.97
CA ASP A 83 -6.45 -7.14 -11.68
C ASP A 83 -6.19 -7.24 -10.17
N LEU A 84 -6.31 -6.11 -9.44
CA LEU A 84 -6.30 -6.12 -7.98
C LEU A 84 -7.54 -6.84 -7.40
N ALA A 85 -8.72 -6.69 -8.01
CA ALA A 85 -9.91 -7.46 -7.63
C ALA A 85 -9.70 -8.97 -7.89
N ASP A 86 -9.05 -9.35 -9.00
CA ASP A 86 -8.68 -10.74 -9.26
C ASP A 86 -7.72 -11.30 -8.19
N CYS A 87 -6.78 -10.47 -7.70
CA CYS A 87 -5.91 -10.83 -6.58
C CYS A 87 -6.70 -11.03 -5.28
N CYS A 88 -7.66 -10.15 -4.98
CA CYS A 88 -8.54 -10.28 -3.80
C CYS A 88 -9.37 -11.55 -3.87
N ALA A 89 -10.00 -11.82 -5.02
CA ALA A 89 -10.77 -13.02 -5.27
C ALA A 89 -9.93 -14.29 -5.13
N LYS A 90 -8.68 -14.27 -5.63
CA LYS A 90 -7.74 -15.39 -5.47
C LYS A 90 -7.44 -15.66 -3.99
N ALA A 91 -7.15 -14.62 -3.21
CA ALA A 91 -6.91 -14.76 -1.77
C ALA A 91 -8.14 -15.28 -1.02
N TYR A 92 -9.32 -14.71 -1.32
CA TYR A 92 -10.60 -15.12 -0.73
C TYR A 92 -10.91 -16.61 -1.00
N ARG A 93 -10.64 -17.10 -2.21
CA ARG A 93 -10.84 -18.52 -2.56
C ARG A 93 -9.87 -19.46 -1.85
N MET A 94 -8.71 -18.97 -1.40
CA MET A 94 -7.81 -19.76 -0.54
C MET A 94 -8.31 -19.79 0.90
N LYS A 95 -8.81 -18.66 1.40
CA LYS A 95 -9.39 -18.52 2.74
C LYS A 95 -10.49 -17.44 2.73
N PRO A 96 -11.76 -17.82 2.84
CA PRO A 96 -12.85 -16.86 2.95
C PRO A 96 -12.67 -15.95 4.18
N MET A 97 -12.73 -14.64 3.97
CA MET A 97 -12.57 -13.62 5.02
C MET A 97 -13.20 -12.30 4.60
N ARG A 98 -13.53 -11.45 5.57
CA ARG A 98 -14.03 -10.09 5.27
C ARG A 98 -12.94 -9.29 4.56
N MET A 99 -13.31 -8.68 3.44
CA MET A 99 -12.42 -7.87 2.61
C MET A 99 -12.79 -6.39 2.74
N TYR A 100 -11.88 -5.57 3.22
CA TYR A 100 -11.99 -4.11 3.23
C TYR A 100 -11.22 -3.55 2.04
N VAL A 101 -11.95 -3.15 1.01
CA VAL A 101 -11.36 -2.85 -0.29
C VAL A 101 -11.72 -1.43 -0.69
N GLN A 102 -10.75 -0.70 -1.20
CA GLN A 102 -11.01 0.63 -1.74
C GLN A 102 -12.02 0.53 -2.90
N TRP A 103 -12.89 1.55 -3.02
CA TRP A 103 -14.07 1.50 -3.87
C TRP A 103 -13.82 1.06 -5.32
N GLU A 104 -12.71 1.44 -5.95
CA GLU A 104 -12.41 1.01 -7.33
C GLU A 104 -12.35 -0.51 -7.48
N ILE A 105 -11.74 -1.19 -6.50
CA ILE A 105 -11.63 -2.65 -6.44
C ILE A 105 -13.00 -3.24 -6.07
N ALA A 106 -13.69 -2.63 -5.11
CA ALA A 106 -15.01 -3.05 -4.65
C ALA A 106 -16.04 -3.11 -5.79
N ARG A 107 -16.02 -2.10 -6.68
CA ARG A 107 -16.93 -2.04 -7.83
C ARG A 107 -16.74 -3.22 -8.77
N TYR A 108 -15.51 -3.68 -8.99
CA TYR A 108 -15.27 -4.91 -9.75
C TYR A 108 -15.73 -6.15 -8.97
N LEU A 109 -15.36 -6.28 -7.69
CA LEU A 109 -15.75 -7.44 -6.86
C LEU A 109 -17.27 -7.62 -6.73
N ALA A 110 -18.05 -6.53 -6.83
CA ALA A 110 -19.50 -6.56 -6.78
C ALA A 110 -20.17 -7.14 -8.06
N LEU A 111 -19.45 -7.23 -9.18
CA LEU A 111 -19.97 -7.76 -10.45
C LEU A 111 -20.11 -9.29 -10.38
N LYS A 112 -21.36 -9.77 -10.28
CA LYS A 112 -21.66 -11.20 -10.10
C LYS A 112 -21.32 -12.04 -11.32
N GLU A 113 -21.31 -11.45 -12.50
CA GLU A 113 -20.82 -12.09 -13.73
C GLU A 113 -19.32 -12.39 -13.68
N MET A 114 -18.54 -11.67 -12.87
CA MET A 114 -17.09 -11.88 -12.70
C MET A 114 -16.75 -12.70 -11.45
N TYR A 115 -17.44 -12.43 -10.34
CA TYR A 115 -17.15 -13.03 -9.04
C TYR A 115 -18.43 -13.62 -8.40
N PRO A 116 -19.03 -14.65 -9.02
CA PRO A 116 -20.31 -15.21 -8.55
C PRO A 116 -20.20 -15.89 -7.18
N ASP A 117 -19.00 -16.34 -6.81
CA ASP A 117 -18.71 -17.11 -5.62
C ASP A 117 -18.37 -16.27 -4.37
N ILE A 118 -18.21 -14.95 -4.53
CA ILE A 118 -17.88 -14.05 -3.42
C ILE A 118 -19.18 -13.43 -2.86
N PRO A 119 -19.54 -13.66 -1.59
CA PRO A 119 -20.71 -13.04 -0.97
C PRO A 119 -20.59 -11.52 -0.92
N ALA A 120 -21.69 -10.81 -1.17
CA ALA A 120 -21.69 -9.35 -1.13
C ALA A 120 -21.33 -8.81 0.26
N ASP A 121 -21.78 -9.50 1.31
CA ASP A 121 -21.49 -9.13 2.69
C ASP A 121 -19.98 -9.20 2.97
N ASP A 122 -19.22 -10.07 2.31
CA ASP A 122 -17.79 -10.16 2.54
C ASP A 122 -16.98 -9.04 1.86
N ILE A 123 -17.62 -8.21 1.03
CA ILE A 123 -17.00 -7.08 0.33
C ILE A 123 -17.43 -5.78 1.02
N VAL A 124 -16.51 -5.18 1.80
CA VAL A 124 -16.72 -3.86 2.42
C VAL A 124 -16.00 -2.82 1.58
N SER A 125 -16.78 -1.97 0.92
CA SER A 125 -16.24 -0.87 0.12
C SER A 125 -15.86 0.31 1.01
N ILE A 126 -14.61 0.77 0.87
CA ILE A 126 -14.13 2.01 1.47
C ILE A 126 -14.25 3.12 0.43
N GLU A 127 -15.33 3.89 0.58
CA GLU A 127 -15.73 4.97 -0.31
C GLU A 127 -15.00 6.29 0.02
N PRO A 128 -14.87 7.20 -0.96
CA PRO A 128 -14.46 8.56 -0.69
C PRO A 128 -15.53 9.33 0.10
N GLU A 129 -15.21 10.55 0.52
CA GLU A 129 -16.09 11.36 1.36
C GLU A 129 -16.61 12.57 0.61
N TRP A 130 -17.85 12.95 0.88
CA TRP A 130 -18.45 14.19 0.37
C TRP A 130 -18.69 15.14 1.54
N ASP A 131 -18.33 16.40 1.36
CA ASP A 131 -18.74 17.45 2.30
C ASP A 131 -20.18 17.93 2.04
N ASP A 132 -20.71 18.77 2.92
CA ASP A 132 -22.08 19.31 2.84
C ASP A 132 -22.29 20.18 1.57
N GLN A 133 -21.21 20.59 0.93
CA GLN A 133 -21.18 21.38 -0.31
C GLN A 133 -21.07 20.48 -1.55
N GLY A 134 -21.00 19.16 -1.39
CA GLY A 134 -20.88 18.19 -2.46
C GLY A 134 -19.48 18.06 -3.06
N ASN A 135 -18.44 18.58 -2.40
CA ASN A 135 -17.07 18.36 -2.83
C ASN A 135 -16.61 16.96 -2.45
N LEU A 136 -16.01 16.28 -3.42
CA LEU A 136 -15.49 14.93 -3.27
C LEU A 136 -14.05 14.97 -2.73
N THR A 137 -13.81 14.26 -1.64
CA THR A 137 -12.47 14.00 -1.08
C THR A 137 -12.09 12.55 -1.35
N TYR A 138 -11.13 12.36 -2.26
CA TYR A 138 -10.53 11.06 -2.51
C TYR A 138 -9.61 10.66 -1.36
N LEU A 139 -9.76 9.43 -0.85
CA LEU A 139 -8.95 8.95 0.26
C LEU A 139 -7.57 8.48 -0.21
N SER A 140 -6.54 8.93 0.50
CA SER A 140 -5.19 8.36 0.38
C SER A 140 -5.15 6.93 0.94
N THR A 141 -4.06 6.19 0.70
CA THR A 141 -3.83 4.87 1.34
C THR A 141 -4.02 4.94 2.87
N ASP A 142 -3.52 6.01 3.48
CA ASP A 142 -3.64 6.26 4.91
C ASP A 142 -5.10 6.61 5.32
N GLY A 143 -5.78 7.43 4.51
CA GLY A 143 -7.19 7.76 4.71
C GLY A 143 -8.12 6.54 4.60
N VAL A 144 -7.86 5.62 3.65
CA VAL A 144 -8.58 4.35 3.52
C VAL A 144 -8.42 3.52 4.79
N LEU A 145 -7.18 3.34 5.27
CA LEU A 145 -6.94 2.57 6.49
C LEU A 145 -7.57 3.23 7.72
N GLN A 146 -7.51 4.55 7.83
CA GLN A 146 -8.15 5.27 8.92
C GLN A 146 -9.68 5.12 8.88
N ALA A 147 -10.29 5.17 7.70
CA ALA A 147 -11.72 4.91 7.53
C ALA A 147 -12.08 3.48 7.96
N ILE A 148 -11.26 2.48 7.61
CA ILE A 148 -11.44 1.09 8.06
C ILE A 148 -11.47 1.02 9.59
N ILE A 149 -10.42 1.52 10.24
CA ILE A 149 -10.27 1.47 11.70
C ILE A 149 -11.44 2.18 12.40
N ASN A 150 -11.78 3.39 11.95
CA ASN A 150 -12.81 4.21 12.60
C ASN A 150 -14.21 3.64 12.39
N LYS A 151 -14.56 3.30 11.14
CA LYS A 151 -15.93 2.94 10.76
C LYS A 151 -16.26 1.47 11.11
N HIS A 152 -15.26 0.59 11.15
CA HIS A 152 -15.50 -0.85 11.31
C HIS A 152 -14.86 -1.48 12.57
N PHE A 153 -13.93 -0.78 13.22
CA PHE A 153 -13.24 -1.27 14.42
C PHE A 153 -13.29 -0.26 15.59
N GLY A 154 -14.21 0.71 15.55
CA GLY A 154 -14.46 1.64 16.64
C GLY A 154 -13.27 2.54 16.99
N GLY A 155 -12.35 2.77 16.04
CA GLY A 155 -11.13 3.53 16.28
C GLY A 155 -9.98 2.71 16.89
N ASN A 156 -10.19 1.42 17.18
CA ASN A 156 -9.16 0.56 17.79
C ASN A 156 -8.43 -0.26 16.74
N SER A 157 -7.21 0.15 16.37
CA SER A 157 -6.41 -0.57 15.39
C SER A 157 -5.99 -1.97 15.82
N ALA A 158 -5.88 -2.25 17.12
CA ALA A 158 -5.57 -3.59 17.62
C ALA A 158 -6.70 -4.60 17.35
N SER A 159 -7.94 -4.13 17.19
CA SER A 159 -9.11 -4.98 16.88
C SER A 159 -9.18 -5.40 15.41
N VAL A 160 -8.35 -4.84 14.53
CA VAL A 160 -8.31 -5.17 13.11
C VAL A 160 -7.80 -6.60 12.87
N GLY A 161 -6.93 -7.11 13.74
CA GLY A 161 -6.26 -8.40 13.56
C GLY A 161 -5.10 -8.33 12.56
N THR A 162 -4.77 -9.48 11.97
CA THR A 162 -3.71 -9.64 10.99
C THR A 162 -4.26 -9.49 9.57
N ALA A 163 -3.83 -8.45 8.86
CA ALA A 163 -4.34 -8.11 7.55
C ALA A 163 -3.46 -8.64 6.41
N ALA A 164 -4.07 -9.40 5.49
CA ALA A 164 -3.55 -9.64 4.16
C ALA A 164 -3.67 -8.35 3.32
N VAL A 165 -2.55 -7.74 2.95
CA VAL A 165 -2.50 -6.48 2.21
C VAL A 165 -2.32 -6.75 0.72
N ILE A 166 -3.25 -6.26 -0.09
CA ILE A 166 -3.18 -6.27 -1.55
C ILE A 166 -3.04 -4.84 -2.08
N GLY A 167 -2.20 -4.67 -3.08
CA GLY A 167 -2.00 -3.43 -3.81
C GLY A 167 -1.13 -3.69 -5.04
N HIS A 168 -0.87 -2.65 -5.83
CA HIS A 168 0.07 -2.76 -6.95
C HIS A 168 1.47 -3.19 -6.47
N GLY A 169 2.21 -3.96 -7.26
CA GLY A 169 3.48 -4.57 -6.83
C GLY A 169 4.57 -3.58 -6.43
N ASP A 170 4.65 -2.41 -7.09
CA ASP A 170 5.57 -1.33 -6.67
C ASP A 170 5.00 -0.47 -5.49
N HIS A 171 3.73 -0.67 -5.10
CA HIS A 171 3.03 0.12 -4.06
C HIS A 171 2.85 -0.64 -2.75
N VAL A 172 2.73 -1.97 -2.80
CA VAL A 172 2.34 -2.82 -1.68
C VAL A 172 3.22 -2.61 -0.44
N LYS A 173 4.52 -2.31 -0.62
CA LYS A 173 5.40 -2.01 0.50
C LYS A 173 4.93 -0.80 1.29
N ARG A 174 4.58 0.30 0.61
CA ARG A 174 4.02 1.48 1.28
C ARG A 174 2.65 1.20 1.90
N CYS A 175 1.80 0.36 1.28
CA CYS A 175 0.54 -0.08 1.90
C CYS A 175 0.77 -0.81 3.22
N VAL A 176 1.71 -1.75 3.25
CA VAL A 176 2.09 -2.49 4.47
C VAL A 176 2.67 -1.57 5.53
N MET A 177 3.58 -0.66 5.15
CA MET A 177 4.11 0.35 6.06
C MET A 177 3.01 1.23 6.65
N THR A 178 2.01 1.62 5.84
CA THR A 178 0.86 2.42 6.29
C THR A 178 0.04 1.67 7.34
N CYS A 179 -0.19 0.36 7.15
CA CYS A 179 -0.80 -0.50 8.15
C CYS A 179 -0.03 -0.47 9.47
N GLN A 180 1.26 -0.72 9.41
CA GLN A 180 2.11 -0.85 10.59
C GLN A 180 2.27 0.47 11.34
N MET A 181 2.34 1.62 10.64
CA MET A 181 2.36 2.94 11.27
C MET A 181 1.10 3.26 12.06
N ARG A 182 -0.03 2.62 11.75
CA ARG A 182 -1.28 2.71 12.51
C ARG A 182 -1.48 1.57 13.50
N ASN A 183 -0.43 0.80 13.79
CA ASN A 183 -0.46 -0.38 14.65
C ASN A 183 -1.40 -1.50 14.15
N VAL A 184 -1.67 -1.54 12.84
CA VAL A 184 -2.34 -2.68 12.19
C VAL A 184 -1.29 -3.67 11.69
N LYS A 185 -1.46 -4.95 12.00
CA LYS A 185 -0.57 -6.04 11.58
C LYS A 185 -0.76 -6.37 10.10
N GLY A 186 -0.27 -5.49 9.22
CA GLY A 186 -0.35 -5.67 7.76
C GLY A 186 0.86 -6.41 7.19
N TYR A 187 0.60 -7.31 6.23
CA TYR A 187 1.61 -8.08 5.51
C TYR A 187 1.18 -8.31 4.06
N ALA A 188 2.12 -8.38 3.13
CA ALA A 188 1.81 -8.87 1.79
C ALA A 188 1.66 -10.40 1.80
N LEU A 189 0.90 -10.96 0.87
CA LEU A 189 0.72 -12.42 0.75
C LEU A 189 1.82 -13.07 -0.09
N ARG A 190 2.33 -14.23 0.33
CA ARG A 190 3.29 -15.02 -0.45
C ARG A 190 2.65 -15.69 -1.66
N GLU A 191 1.37 -16.04 -1.54
CA GLU A 191 0.65 -16.88 -2.51
C GLU A 191 0.03 -16.09 -3.67
N VAL A 192 0.06 -14.75 -3.59
CA VAL A 192 -0.56 -13.85 -4.55
C VAL A 192 0.49 -12.98 -5.23
N THR A 193 0.72 -13.23 -6.51
CA THR A 193 1.54 -12.35 -7.35
C THR A 193 0.76 -11.09 -7.68
N LEU A 194 1.30 -9.94 -7.29
CA LEU A 194 0.66 -8.64 -7.50
C LEU A 194 0.99 -8.07 -8.89
N PRO A 195 0.04 -7.38 -9.54
CA PRO A 195 0.28 -6.77 -10.86
C PRO A 195 1.29 -5.62 -10.76
N VAL A 196 2.11 -5.45 -11.79
CA VAL A 196 3.21 -4.44 -11.87
C VAL A 196 3.15 -3.57 -13.12
N TRP A 197 2.10 -3.71 -13.95
CA TRP A 197 1.93 -2.90 -15.15
C TRP A 197 1.27 -1.56 -14.81
N TYR A 198 1.30 -0.59 -15.72
CA TYR A 198 0.78 0.76 -15.46
C TYR A 198 -0.29 1.16 -16.49
N ASP A 199 -1.44 1.65 -16.02
CA ASP A 199 -2.48 2.17 -16.91
C ASP A 199 -2.09 3.55 -17.43
N LYS A 200 -1.66 3.59 -18.69
CA LYS A 200 -1.28 4.84 -19.38
C LYS A 200 -2.42 5.87 -19.44
N GLN A 201 -3.67 5.42 -19.27
CA GLN A 201 -4.86 6.27 -19.28
C GLN A 201 -5.35 6.65 -17.88
N SER A 202 -4.59 6.36 -16.81
CA SER A 202 -5.03 6.76 -15.47
C SER A 202 -5.17 8.29 -15.38
N SER A 203 -6.19 8.80 -14.70
CA SER A 203 -6.36 10.23 -14.41
C SER A 203 -5.23 10.76 -13.51
N GLN A 204 -4.65 9.88 -12.68
CA GLN A 204 -3.55 10.19 -11.78
C GLN A 204 -2.22 10.08 -12.53
N ALA A 205 -1.63 11.21 -12.90
CA ALA A 205 -0.44 11.22 -13.77
C ALA A 205 0.72 10.37 -13.24
N TRP A 206 0.91 10.32 -11.92
CA TRP A 206 1.98 9.55 -11.26
C TRP A 206 1.75 8.04 -11.29
N THR A 207 0.57 7.52 -11.67
CA THR A 207 0.29 6.08 -11.81
C THR A 207 0.28 5.61 -13.27
N ARG A 208 0.67 6.47 -14.23
CA ARG A 208 0.71 6.14 -15.67
C ARG A 208 1.98 5.41 -16.09
N ARG A 209 3.07 5.56 -15.32
CA ARG A 209 4.40 5.07 -15.64
C ARG A 209 5.18 4.71 -14.38
N ARG A 210 6.03 3.69 -14.51
CA ARG A 210 6.84 3.17 -13.42
C ARG A 210 7.85 4.16 -12.85
N ASP A 211 8.54 4.90 -13.71
CA ASP A 211 9.59 5.82 -13.28
C ASP A 211 9.02 7.02 -12.50
N LEU A 212 7.85 7.52 -12.88
CA LEU A 212 7.12 8.55 -12.13
C LEU A 212 6.65 8.00 -10.77
N TYR A 213 6.10 6.79 -10.78
CA TYR A 213 5.52 6.20 -9.59
C TYR A 213 6.59 5.83 -8.56
N VAL A 214 7.63 5.09 -8.96
CA VAL A 214 8.62 4.54 -8.04
C VAL A 214 9.35 5.65 -7.30
N LEU A 215 9.74 6.73 -7.97
CA LEU A 215 10.38 7.87 -7.32
C LEU A 215 9.43 8.56 -6.32
N ASN A 216 8.17 8.78 -6.72
CA ASN A 216 7.16 9.34 -5.83
C ASN A 216 6.90 8.43 -4.61
N ASP A 217 6.83 7.12 -4.81
CA ASP A 217 6.62 6.14 -3.74
C ASP A 217 7.81 6.08 -2.77
N MET A 218 9.04 6.12 -3.29
CA MET A 218 10.28 6.25 -2.49
C MET A 218 10.25 7.51 -1.61
N ALA A 219 9.90 8.67 -2.18
CA ALA A 219 9.81 9.91 -1.44
C ALA A 219 8.75 9.83 -0.31
N ASN A 220 7.58 9.24 -0.60
CA ASN A 220 6.54 9.05 0.41
C ASN A 220 6.97 8.11 1.54
N ARG A 221 7.65 7.00 1.22
CA ARG A 221 8.16 6.08 2.25
C ARG A 221 9.22 6.73 3.14
N LEU A 222 10.10 7.58 2.59
CA LEU A 222 11.04 8.35 3.41
C LEU A 222 10.34 9.34 4.33
N MET A 223 9.32 10.06 3.82
CA MET A 223 8.52 10.95 4.66
C MET A 223 7.86 10.18 5.81
N MET A 224 7.33 8.98 5.54
CA MET A 224 6.74 8.11 6.56
C MET A 224 7.73 7.72 7.66
N VAL A 225 8.95 7.30 7.29
CA VAL A 225 10.00 6.96 8.27
C VAL A 225 10.42 8.18 9.07
N ALA A 226 10.61 9.33 8.41
CA ALA A 226 10.95 10.59 9.10
C ALA A 226 9.89 10.97 10.15
N GLN A 227 8.60 10.91 9.78
CA GLN A 227 7.50 11.20 10.72
C GLN A 227 7.45 10.19 11.87
N LYS A 228 7.65 8.89 11.60
CA LYS A 228 7.74 7.85 12.65
C LYS A 228 8.88 8.15 13.64
N ASN A 229 10.06 8.50 13.14
CA ASN A 229 11.22 8.81 13.97
C ASN A 229 11.00 10.05 14.83
N ILE A 230 10.32 11.07 14.31
CA ILE A 230 9.92 12.26 15.09
C ILE A 230 8.95 11.87 16.20
N LEU A 231 7.91 11.09 15.90
CA LEU A 231 6.92 10.66 16.89
C LEU A 231 7.54 9.79 18.00
N ASN A 232 8.52 8.95 17.67
CA ASN A 232 9.21 8.09 18.64
C ASN A 232 10.25 8.82 19.51
N SER A 233 10.55 10.10 19.21
CA SER A 233 11.49 10.90 20.00
C SER A 233 10.82 11.73 21.11
N GLN A 234 9.49 11.65 21.22
CA GLN A 234 8.67 12.25 22.27
C GLN A 234 8.40 11.26 23.39
#